data_AF-A0A6V8KNN7-F1
#
_entry.id   AF-A0A6V8KNN7-F1
#
_cell.length_a   1.000
_cell.length_b   1.000
_cell.length_c   1.000
_cell.angle_alpha   90.00
_cell.angle_beta   90.00
_cell.angle_gamma   90.00
#
_symmetry.space_group_name_H-M   'P 1'
#
loop_
_entity.id
_entity.type
_entity.pdbx_description
1 polymer ?
#
loop_
_entity_poly.entity_id
_entity_poly.type
_entity_poly.pdbx_seq_one_letter_code
_entity_poly.pdbx_strand_id
1 'polypeptide(L)'
;MSLQTPVALRSPSRAAGPGIGVTMSENEGPGSEYAHLSRLVRQAGLLDRRRGYYAVRIGLTGGLLVGAWVAFLWLGESWWQVGVAAVLAVAFAQVAFVGHDAGHRQIFRTRRANDLVGLIQGNLVIGLSYSWWVNKHNRHHAHPNTEGEDPDLVVAPLSFTVGQARARRALGALFVRRQAYFFFPLLLLEGLNLHVNSVKTVLGRRRVKWRPAELPLLTAHIAGYLGVLFLVLTPLQALVFMAVHQGLLGLYLGCSFAPNHKGMPILAADAKLDYLRRQVLTSRNVRGGWFIDTLLGGLNYQIEHHLFPSMPRPNLRRARTLVHRFCAEHGVDYCETSLFTSWAQALGHLNKVGSARAQLGAAGG
;
A
#
# COMPACT_ATOMS: atom_id res chain seq x y z
N MET A 1 17.21 19.50 63.00
CA MET A 1 18.05 18.56 63.77
C MET A 1 18.08 17.25 62.99
N SER A 2 19.27 16.79 62.61
CA SER A 2 19.61 15.55 61.91
C SER A 2 19.04 15.27 60.50
N LEU A 3 19.92 15.55 59.53
CA LEU A 3 20.27 14.80 58.32
C LEU A 3 19.79 13.34 58.23
N GLN A 4 19.31 12.94 57.04
CA GLN A 4 19.69 11.68 56.41
C GLN A 4 19.67 11.79 54.87
N THR A 5 20.84 11.53 54.31
CA THR A 5 21.29 11.63 52.92
C THR A 5 20.87 10.38 52.13
N PRO A 6 20.53 10.48 50.83
CA PRO A 6 20.31 9.33 49.99
C PRO A 6 21.62 8.59 49.64
N VAL A 7 21.58 7.27 49.76
CA VAL A 7 22.65 6.33 49.42
C VAL A 7 22.85 6.29 47.91
N ALA A 8 24.10 6.50 47.49
CA ALA A 8 24.57 6.38 46.12
C ALA A 8 24.68 4.91 45.71
N LEU A 9 24.10 4.56 44.56
CA LEU A 9 24.45 3.35 43.83
C LEU A 9 25.38 3.72 42.66
N ARG A 10 26.56 3.12 42.71
CA ARG A 10 27.71 3.36 41.84
C ARG A 10 27.44 2.93 40.40
N SER A 11 27.89 3.76 39.47
CA SER A 11 28.08 3.47 38.06
C SER A 11 29.13 2.36 37.85
N PRO A 12 28.95 1.46 36.88
CA PRO A 12 30.07 0.79 36.24
C PRO A 12 30.64 1.68 35.12
N SER A 13 31.86 2.15 35.37
CA SER A 13 32.98 2.29 34.43
C SER A 13 32.69 2.44 32.93
N ARG A 14 33.11 3.61 32.42
CA ARG A 14 33.45 3.86 31.01
C ARG A 14 34.35 2.76 30.45
N ALA A 15 33.94 2.13 29.36
CA ALA A 15 34.85 1.65 28.33
C ALA A 15 34.67 2.59 27.12
N ALA A 16 35.71 3.37 26.84
CA ALA A 16 35.80 4.15 25.61
C ALA A 16 36.02 3.18 24.44
N GLY A 17 35.09 3.18 23.48
CA GLY A 17 35.19 2.55 22.17
C GLY A 17 34.67 3.55 21.14
N PRO A 18 35.25 3.59 19.92
CA PRO A 18 35.42 4.83 19.17
C PRO A 18 34.08 5.38 18.72
N GLY A 19 33.93 6.70 18.83
CA GLY A 19 32.88 7.42 18.14
C GLY A 19 32.97 7.05 16.66
N ILE A 20 31.85 6.58 16.10
CA ILE A 20 31.69 6.47 14.66
C ILE A 20 31.60 7.90 14.14
N GLY A 21 32.77 8.52 13.99
CA GLY A 21 32.94 9.58 13.02
C GLY A 21 32.69 8.93 11.67
N VAL A 22 31.53 9.22 11.10
CA VAL A 22 31.27 8.95 9.68
C VAL A 22 32.26 9.84 8.92
N THR A 23 33.43 9.28 8.64
CA THR A 23 34.32 9.81 7.62
C THR A 23 33.62 9.51 6.31
N MET A 24 33.11 10.58 5.68
CA MET A 24 32.69 10.53 4.30
C MET A 24 33.89 10.04 3.49
N SER A 25 33.78 8.86 2.90
CA SER A 25 34.73 8.39 1.91
C SER A 25 34.63 9.30 0.69
N GLU A 26 35.55 10.26 0.57
CA GLU A 26 35.84 10.98 -0.65
C GLU A 26 36.51 10.04 -1.66
N ASN A 27 35.72 9.19 -2.34
CA ASN A 27 36.00 8.72 -3.70
C ASN A 27 34.96 7.69 -4.17
N GLU A 28 33.97 8.14 -4.94
CA GLU A 28 33.42 7.41 -6.10
C GLU A 28 32.98 8.48 -7.12
N GLY A 29 33.09 8.20 -8.42
CA GLY A 29 32.86 9.17 -9.51
C GLY A 29 31.49 9.86 -9.52
N PRO A 30 31.22 10.78 -10.47
CA PRO A 30 30.08 11.70 -10.40
C PRO A 30 28.73 10.97 -10.50
N GLY A 31 28.10 10.70 -9.35
CA GLY A 31 26.74 10.15 -9.25
C GLY A 31 26.35 9.75 -7.83
N SER A 32 25.06 9.79 -7.51
CA SER A 32 24.55 9.32 -6.20
C SER A 32 24.62 7.79 -6.07
N GLU A 33 24.61 7.27 -4.84
CA GLU A 33 24.54 5.81 -4.55
C GLU A 33 23.37 5.14 -5.28
N TYR A 34 22.21 5.81 -5.38
CA TYR A 34 21.09 5.32 -6.17
C TYR A 34 21.42 5.17 -7.66
N ALA A 35 22.18 6.10 -8.23
CA ALA A 35 22.60 6.00 -9.62
C ALA A 35 23.54 4.79 -9.83
N HIS A 36 24.40 4.47 -8.86
CA HIS A 36 25.20 3.25 -8.86
C HIS A 36 24.30 2.01 -8.80
N LEU A 37 23.40 1.91 -7.83
CA LEU A 37 22.47 0.79 -7.71
C LEU A 37 21.61 0.61 -8.98
N SER A 38 21.14 1.71 -9.58
CA SER A 38 20.35 1.70 -10.83
C SER A 38 21.13 1.11 -12.00
N ARG A 39 22.45 1.38 -12.11
CA ARG A 39 23.31 0.76 -13.12
C ARG A 39 23.43 -0.75 -12.92
N LEU A 40 23.65 -1.21 -11.68
CA LEU A 40 23.73 -2.64 -11.35
C LEU A 40 22.43 -3.37 -11.71
N VAL A 41 21.28 -2.78 -11.35
CA VAL A 41 19.95 -3.33 -11.66
C VAL A 41 19.69 -3.42 -13.17
N ARG A 42 20.14 -2.42 -13.94
CA ARG A 42 20.06 -2.43 -15.41
C ARG A 42 20.96 -3.49 -16.04
N GLN A 43 22.21 -3.59 -15.60
CA GLN A 43 23.17 -4.60 -16.08
C GLN A 43 22.68 -6.02 -15.80
N ALA A 44 21.98 -6.24 -14.70
CA ALA A 44 21.36 -7.52 -14.36
C ALA A 44 20.10 -7.86 -15.18
N GLY A 45 19.66 -7.00 -16.10
CA GLY A 45 18.46 -7.21 -16.93
C GLY A 45 17.16 -7.23 -16.12
N LEU A 46 17.15 -6.63 -14.92
CA LEU A 46 16.00 -6.69 -14.01
C LEU A 46 14.87 -5.74 -14.42
N LEU A 47 15.13 -4.78 -15.31
CA LEU A 47 14.10 -3.89 -15.86
C LEU A 47 13.48 -4.42 -17.17
N ASP A 48 13.96 -5.55 -17.69
CA ASP A 48 13.47 -6.12 -18.93
C ASP A 48 12.04 -6.64 -18.79
N ARG A 49 11.20 -6.30 -19.78
CA ARG A 49 9.76 -6.64 -19.78
C ARG A 49 9.54 -8.15 -19.71
N ARG A 50 8.62 -8.56 -18.85
CA ARG A 50 8.22 -9.97 -18.68
C ARG A 50 6.84 -10.23 -19.28
N ARG A 51 6.75 -10.13 -20.61
CA ARG A 51 5.46 -10.20 -21.34
C ARG A 51 4.71 -11.52 -21.12
N GLY A 52 5.41 -12.66 -21.15
CA GLY A 52 4.80 -13.97 -20.91
C GLY A 52 4.18 -14.08 -19.52
N TYR A 53 4.87 -13.59 -18.49
CA TYR A 53 4.34 -13.53 -17.13
C TYR A 53 3.04 -12.71 -17.06
N TYR A 54 3.02 -11.52 -17.67
CA TYR A 54 1.82 -10.68 -17.67
C TYR A 54 0.67 -11.25 -18.50
N ALA A 55 0.97 -11.90 -19.63
CA ALA A 55 -0.05 -12.59 -20.43
C ALA A 55 -0.73 -13.70 -19.61
N VAL A 56 0.06 -14.53 -18.92
CA VAL A 56 -0.46 -15.58 -18.03
C VAL A 56 -1.25 -14.96 -16.87
N ARG A 57 -0.72 -13.92 -16.20
CA ARG A 57 -1.43 -13.29 -15.09
C ARG A 57 -2.75 -12.66 -15.51
N ILE A 58 -2.79 -11.94 -16.63
CA ILE A 58 -4.02 -11.36 -17.19
C ILE A 58 -5.02 -12.46 -17.58
N GLY A 59 -4.55 -13.54 -18.20
CA GLY A 59 -5.38 -14.69 -18.56
C GLY A 59 -5.99 -15.37 -17.33
N LEU A 60 -5.19 -15.63 -16.30
CA LEU A 60 -5.66 -16.27 -15.06
C LEU A 60 -6.66 -15.39 -14.30
N THR A 61 -6.39 -14.10 -14.14
CA THR A 61 -7.31 -13.20 -13.42
C THR A 61 -8.57 -12.90 -14.23
N GLY A 62 -8.45 -12.80 -15.56
CA GLY A 62 -9.59 -12.70 -16.48
C GLY A 62 -10.45 -13.97 -16.47
N GLY A 63 -9.84 -15.15 -16.49
CA GLY A 63 -10.54 -16.43 -16.39
C GLY A 63 -11.28 -16.60 -15.07
N LEU A 64 -10.65 -16.22 -13.94
CA LEU A 64 -11.30 -16.23 -12.63
C LEU A 64 -12.51 -15.27 -12.59
N LEU A 65 -12.36 -14.07 -13.16
CA LEU A 65 -13.43 -13.07 -13.23
C LEU A 65 -14.61 -13.57 -14.07
N VAL A 66 -14.34 -14.08 -15.28
CA VAL A 66 -15.38 -14.64 -16.16
C VAL A 66 -16.05 -15.83 -15.51
N GLY A 67 -15.27 -16.76 -14.94
CA GLY A 67 -15.81 -17.93 -14.24
C GLY A 67 -16.71 -17.56 -13.07
N ALA A 68 -16.36 -16.53 -12.30
CA ALA A 68 -17.18 -16.06 -11.19
C ALA A 68 -18.51 -15.43 -11.67
N TRP A 69 -18.50 -14.66 -12.76
CA TRP A 69 -19.73 -14.12 -13.35
C TRP A 69 -20.60 -15.19 -14.04
N VAL A 70 -19.99 -16.20 -14.66
CA VAL A 70 -20.72 -17.36 -15.19
C VAL A 70 -21.40 -18.13 -14.04
N ALA A 71 -20.67 -18.37 -12.94
CA ALA A 71 -21.23 -18.99 -11.74
C ALA A 71 -22.36 -18.14 -11.14
N PHE A 72 -22.20 -16.81 -11.10
CA PHE A 72 -23.24 -15.87 -10.67
C PHE A 72 -24.54 -16.07 -11.47
N LEU A 73 -24.45 -16.08 -12.80
CA LEU A 73 -25.62 -16.21 -13.67
C LEU A 73 -26.22 -17.63 -13.58
N TRP A 74 -25.38 -18.66 -13.49
CA TRP A 74 -25.83 -20.04 -13.40
C TRP A 74 -26.56 -20.34 -12.08
N LEU A 75 -26.08 -19.78 -10.96
CA LEU A 75 -26.72 -19.96 -9.65
C LEU A 75 -28.04 -19.18 -9.53
N GLY A 76 -28.20 -18.07 -10.26
CA GLY A 76 -29.40 -17.24 -10.22
C GLY A 76 -29.70 -16.68 -8.82
N GLU A 77 -30.98 -16.61 -8.46
CA GLU A 77 -31.43 -16.18 -7.13
C GLU A 77 -31.08 -17.23 -6.06
N SER A 78 -29.96 -17.05 -5.36
CA SER A 78 -29.48 -18.03 -4.37
C SER A 78 -28.61 -17.40 -3.30
N TRP A 79 -28.63 -17.94 -2.07
CA TRP A 79 -27.71 -17.53 -1.01
C TRP A 79 -26.27 -18.03 -1.22
N TRP A 80 -26.05 -18.99 -2.12
CA TRP A 80 -24.70 -19.36 -2.57
C TRP A 80 -23.95 -18.21 -3.24
N GLN A 81 -24.66 -17.14 -3.64
CA GLN A 81 -24.08 -15.92 -4.18
C GLN A 81 -23.15 -15.20 -3.19
N VAL A 82 -23.26 -15.46 -1.88
CA VAL A 82 -22.29 -14.97 -0.89
C VAL A 82 -20.89 -15.54 -1.15
N GLY A 83 -20.80 -16.81 -1.57
CA GLY A 83 -19.53 -17.42 -1.97
C GLY A 83 -18.98 -16.80 -3.25
N VAL A 84 -19.85 -16.52 -4.23
CA VAL A 84 -19.47 -15.84 -5.47
C VAL A 84 -18.96 -14.43 -5.21
N ALA A 85 -19.60 -13.68 -4.30
CA ALA A 85 -19.16 -12.35 -3.86
C ALA A 85 -17.73 -12.39 -3.29
N ALA A 86 -17.41 -13.40 -2.47
CA ALA A 86 -16.07 -13.57 -1.92
C ALA A 86 -15.03 -13.92 -3.00
N VAL A 87 -15.37 -14.78 -3.96
CA VAL A 87 -14.49 -15.11 -5.10
C VAL A 87 -14.25 -13.87 -5.97
N LEU A 88 -15.29 -13.08 -6.24
CA LEU A 88 -15.16 -11.82 -6.98
C LEU A 88 -14.29 -10.81 -6.25
N ALA A 89 -14.33 -10.73 -4.92
CA ALA A 89 -13.44 -9.87 -4.14
C ALA A 89 -11.97 -10.22 -4.39
N VAL A 90 -11.64 -11.52 -4.39
CA VAL A 90 -10.29 -12.02 -4.71
C VAL A 90 -9.93 -11.72 -6.17
N ALA A 91 -10.85 -11.96 -7.11
CA ALA A 91 -10.64 -11.67 -8.52
C ALA A 91 -10.36 -10.19 -8.77
N PHE A 92 -11.18 -9.29 -8.20
CA PHE A 92 -11.03 -7.84 -8.32
C PHE A 92 -9.69 -7.38 -7.74
N ALA A 93 -9.29 -7.86 -6.56
CA ALA A 93 -8.00 -7.52 -5.97
C ALA A 93 -6.82 -7.98 -6.86
N GLN A 94 -6.88 -9.20 -7.40
CA GLN A 94 -5.84 -9.70 -8.31
C GLN A 94 -5.78 -8.90 -9.63
N VAL A 95 -6.94 -8.51 -10.19
CA VAL A 95 -7.01 -7.58 -11.33
C VAL A 95 -6.42 -6.22 -10.95
N ALA A 96 -6.67 -5.73 -9.72
CA ALA A 96 -6.19 -4.43 -9.25
C ALA A 96 -4.66 -4.41 -9.21
N PHE A 97 -4.03 -5.52 -8.82
CA PHE A 97 -2.58 -5.63 -8.89
C PHE A 97 -2.06 -5.52 -10.33
N VAL A 98 -2.73 -6.13 -11.32
CA VAL A 98 -2.31 -5.97 -12.72
C VAL A 98 -2.48 -4.50 -13.18
N GLY A 99 -3.56 -3.85 -12.76
CA GLY A 99 -3.78 -2.42 -13.01
C GLY A 99 -2.71 -1.54 -12.38
N HIS A 100 -2.27 -1.89 -11.17
CA HIS A 100 -1.14 -1.26 -10.48
C HIS A 100 0.15 -1.35 -11.30
N ASP A 101 0.49 -2.55 -11.79
CA ASP A 101 1.69 -2.79 -12.60
C ASP A 101 1.63 -2.02 -13.93
N ALA A 102 0.44 -1.91 -14.53
CA ALA A 102 0.22 -1.08 -15.71
C ALA A 102 0.47 0.41 -15.40
N GLY A 103 -0.02 0.90 -14.26
CA GLY A 103 0.23 2.27 -13.78
C GLY A 103 1.72 2.61 -13.68
N HIS A 104 2.51 1.65 -13.22
CA HIS A 104 3.97 1.73 -13.13
C HIS A 104 4.72 1.40 -14.42
N ARG A 105 4.00 1.16 -15.51
CA ARG A 105 4.56 0.85 -16.83
C ARG A 105 5.31 -0.48 -16.88
N GLN A 106 5.03 -1.41 -15.99
CA GLN A 106 5.76 -2.67 -15.90
C GLN A 106 5.46 -3.61 -17.08
N ILE A 107 4.26 -3.51 -17.66
CA ILE A 107 3.72 -4.50 -18.62
C ILE A 107 4.24 -4.25 -20.04
N PHE A 108 4.00 -3.04 -20.59
CA PHE A 108 4.33 -2.71 -21.99
C PHE A 108 5.43 -1.67 -22.12
N ARG A 109 6.05 -1.61 -23.30
CA ARG A 109 7.04 -0.58 -23.64
C ARG A 109 6.42 0.81 -23.71
N THR A 110 5.24 0.92 -24.33
CA THR A 110 4.60 2.23 -24.55
C THR A 110 3.70 2.63 -23.40
N ARG A 111 3.69 3.92 -23.09
CA ARG A 111 2.77 4.52 -22.12
C ARG A 111 1.30 4.26 -22.46
N ARG A 112 0.92 4.38 -23.74
CA ARG A 112 -0.48 4.23 -24.19
C ARG A 112 -1.03 2.83 -23.93
N ALA A 113 -0.29 1.77 -24.25
CA ALA A 113 -0.75 0.40 -23.99
C ALA A 113 -0.95 0.10 -22.49
N ASN A 114 -0.04 0.61 -21.64
CA ASN A 114 -0.21 0.49 -20.20
C ASN A 114 -1.40 1.33 -19.68
N ASP A 115 -1.58 2.56 -20.19
CA ASP A 115 -2.76 3.38 -19.85
C ASP A 115 -4.06 2.68 -20.25
N LEU A 116 -4.12 2.03 -21.41
CA LEU A 116 -5.31 1.29 -21.85
C LEU A 116 -5.66 0.14 -20.90
N VAL A 117 -4.69 -0.70 -20.54
CA VAL A 117 -4.92 -1.79 -19.57
C VAL A 117 -5.35 -1.23 -18.21
N GLY A 118 -4.70 -0.17 -17.74
CA GLY A 118 -5.07 0.50 -16.49
C GLY A 118 -6.48 1.08 -16.50
N LEU A 119 -6.91 1.69 -17.62
CA LEU A 119 -8.27 2.21 -17.78
C LEU A 119 -9.32 1.10 -17.82
N ILE A 120 -9.07 0.01 -18.54
CA ILE A 120 -10.01 -1.12 -18.60
C ILE A 120 -10.11 -1.79 -17.22
N GLN A 121 -8.98 -2.17 -16.63
CA GLN A 121 -8.96 -2.89 -15.36
C GLN A 121 -9.45 -2.03 -14.20
N GLY A 122 -8.96 -0.79 -14.11
CA GLY A 122 -9.38 0.16 -13.10
C GLY A 122 -10.84 0.54 -13.28
N ASN A 123 -11.18 1.25 -14.36
CA ASN A 123 -12.48 1.90 -14.48
C ASN A 123 -13.61 0.92 -14.80
N LEU A 124 -13.42 0.05 -15.80
CA LEU A 124 -14.50 -0.83 -16.28
C LEU A 124 -14.66 -2.09 -15.43
N VAL A 125 -13.56 -2.76 -15.12
CA VAL A 125 -13.63 -4.03 -14.39
C VAL A 125 -13.85 -3.79 -12.91
N ILE A 126 -13.02 -2.97 -12.27
CA ILE A 126 -13.05 -2.79 -10.82
C ILE A 126 -13.99 -1.66 -10.39
N GLY A 127 -14.14 -0.59 -11.17
CA GLY A 127 -14.88 0.60 -10.75
C GLY A 127 -14.00 1.67 -10.07
N LEU A 128 -12.71 1.67 -10.37
CA LEU A 128 -11.68 2.56 -9.83
C LEU A 128 -11.18 3.55 -10.90
N SER A 129 -11.15 4.85 -10.58
CA SER A 129 -10.57 5.86 -11.47
C SER A 129 -9.06 5.66 -11.57
N TYR A 130 -8.61 5.24 -12.75
CA TYR A 130 -7.19 5.06 -13.03
C TYR A 130 -6.39 6.35 -12.85
N SER A 131 -6.90 7.51 -13.30
CA SER A 131 -6.20 8.78 -13.08
C SER A 131 -6.15 9.18 -11.61
N TRP A 132 -7.22 8.99 -10.82
CA TRP A 132 -7.17 9.27 -9.38
C TRP A 132 -6.09 8.43 -8.71
N TRP A 133 -6.13 7.13 -8.97
CA TRP A 133 -5.25 6.17 -8.34
C TRP A 133 -3.78 6.43 -8.72
N VAL A 134 -3.46 6.58 -10.02
CA VAL A 134 -2.08 6.85 -10.48
C VAL A 134 -1.54 8.16 -9.89
N ASN A 135 -2.35 9.22 -9.85
CA ASN A 135 -1.90 10.50 -9.29
C ASN A 135 -1.64 10.41 -7.78
N LYS A 136 -2.55 9.74 -7.03
CA LYS A 136 -2.37 9.49 -5.59
C LYS A 136 -1.12 8.65 -5.35
N HIS A 137 -1.01 7.53 -6.04
CA HIS A 137 0.05 6.54 -5.81
C HIS A 137 1.43 7.06 -6.24
N ASN A 138 1.54 7.81 -7.34
CA ASN A 138 2.83 8.40 -7.73
C ASN A 138 3.34 9.43 -6.72
N ARG A 139 2.44 10.15 -6.02
CA ARG A 139 2.84 11.04 -4.93
C ARG A 139 3.39 10.27 -3.74
N HIS A 140 2.77 9.14 -3.40
CA HIS A 140 3.28 8.22 -2.38
C HIS A 140 4.68 7.71 -2.75
N HIS A 141 4.91 7.26 -4.00
CA HIS A 141 6.23 6.82 -4.46
C HIS A 141 7.29 7.92 -4.43
N ALA A 142 6.90 9.17 -4.72
CA ALA A 142 7.82 10.30 -4.66
C ALA A 142 8.27 10.59 -3.21
N HIS A 143 7.35 10.51 -2.24
CA HIS A 143 7.59 10.91 -0.86
C HIS A 143 6.95 9.94 0.13
N PRO A 144 7.38 8.67 0.18
CA PRO A 144 6.75 7.65 1.04
C PRO A 144 6.93 8.01 2.51
N ASN A 145 5.88 7.76 3.31
CA ASN A 145 5.79 8.08 4.73
C ASN A 145 6.32 9.47 5.10
N THR A 146 6.14 10.47 4.24
CA THR A 146 6.52 11.86 4.52
C THR A 146 5.29 12.65 4.93
N GLU A 147 5.29 13.23 6.13
CA GLU A 147 4.14 13.95 6.67
C GLU A 147 3.79 15.16 5.80
N GLY A 148 2.50 15.30 5.45
CA GLY A 148 2.00 16.36 4.57
C GLY A 148 2.14 16.08 3.06
N GLU A 149 3.05 15.20 2.66
CA GLU A 149 3.30 14.91 1.24
C GLU A 149 2.70 13.58 0.79
N ASP A 150 2.82 12.54 1.62
CA ASP A 150 2.31 11.19 1.35
C ASP A 150 0.77 11.12 1.55
N PRO A 151 -0.02 10.93 0.46
CA PRO A 151 -1.46 10.75 0.61
C PRO A 151 -1.85 9.48 1.37
N ASP A 152 -0.97 8.48 1.49
CA ASP A 152 -1.26 7.25 2.23
C ASP A 152 -1.17 7.44 3.76
N LEU A 153 -0.65 8.58 4.25
CA LEU A 153 -0.74 8.98 5.66
C LEU A 153 -2.07 9.69 6.00
N VAL A 154 -2.87 10.04 5.00
CA VAL A 154 -4.16 10.75 5.17
C VAL A 154 -5.32 9.79 4.95
N VAL A 155 -5.56 8.90 5.92
CA VAL A 155 -6.66 7.91 5.86
C VAL A 155 -7.61 8.16 7.03
N ALA A 156 -8.68 8.92 6.79
CA ALA A 156 -9.71 9.09 7.80
C ALA A 156 -10.48 7.76 8.02
N PRO A 157 -10.85 7.41 9.26
CA PRO A 157 -10.70 8.18 10.51
C PRO A 157 -9.38 7.93 11.28
N LEU A 158 -8.46 7.14 10.76
CA LEU A 158 -7.19 6.80 11.43
C LEU A 158 -6.27 8.02 11.61
N SER A 159 -5.34 7.89 12.54
CA SER A 159 -4.25 8.83 12.83
C SER A 159 -2.94 8.05 12.90
N PHE A 160 -2.05 8.30 11.94
CA PHE A 160 -0.73 7.66 11.86
C PHE A 160 0.37 8.49 12.51
N THR A 161 0.14 9.78 12.76
CA THR A 161 1.08 10.65 13.48
C THR A 161 0.48 11.17 14.78
N VAL A 162 1.35 11.54 15.74
CA VAL A 162 0.91 12.15 17.00
C VAL A 162 0.23 13.50 16.73
N GLY A 163 0.68 14.26 15.72
CA GLY A 163 0.02 15.50 15.28
C GLY A 163 -1.42 15.27 14.85
N GLN A 164 -1.65 14.29 13.96
CA GLN A 164 -3.00 13.88 13.54
C GLN A 164 -3.85 13.41 14.73
N ALA A 165 -3.26 12.63 15.65
CA ALA A 165 -3.96 12.17 16.83
C ALA A 165 -4.38 13.34 17.73
N ARG A 166 -3.52 14.35 17.93
CA ARG A 166 -3.80 15.56 18.72
C ARG A 166 -4.92 16.42 18.12
N ALA A 167 -5.00 16.51 16.79
CA ALA A 167 -6.03 17.30 16.11
C ALA A 167 -7.47 16.76 16.31
N ARG A 168 -7.64 15.51 16.71
CA ARG A 168 -8.97 14.88 16.90
C ARG A 168 -9.65 15.39 18.18
N ARG A 169 -10.96 15.60 18.12
CA ARG A 169 -11.80 16.09 19.24
C ARG A 169 -12.94 15.12 19.54
N ALA A 170 -13.50 15.23 20.75
CA ALA A 170 -14.69 14.48 21.20
C ALA A 170 -14.63 12.97 20.87
N LEU A 171 -15.62 12.43 20.16
CA LEU A 171 -15.68 11.02 19.75
C LEU A 171 -14.45 10.59 18.93
N GLY A 172 -13.87 11.48 18.13
CA GLY A 172 -12.62 11.20 17.40
C GLY A 172 -11.43 10.96 18.32
N ALA A 173 -11.40 11.62 19.48
CA ALA A 173 -10.37 11.40 20.49
C ALA A 173 -10.51 10.02 21.17
N LEU A 174 -11.75 9.60 21.46
CA LEU A 174 -12.07 8.27 21.98
C LEU A 174 -11.72 7.17 20.95
N PHE A 175 -12.04 7.42 19.68
CA PHE A 175 -11.70 6.52 18.57
C PHE A 175 -10.18 6.32 18.45
N VAL A 176 -9.39 7.40 18.40
CA VAL A 176 -7.93 7.33 18.23
C VAL A 176 -7.25 6.50 19.32
N ARG A 177 -7.75 6.51 20.56
CA ARG A 177 -7.21 5.69 21.67
C ARG A 177 -7.33 4.19 21.42
N ARG A 178 -8.28 3.77 20.57
CA ARG A 178 -8.59 2.36 20.27
C ARG A 178 -8.49 2.04 18.77
N GLN A 179 -7.91 2.94 17.97
CA GLN A 179 -7.93 2.85 16.51
C GLN A 179 -7.30 1.57 15.96
N ALA A 180 -6.34 0.95 16.67
CA ALA A 180 -5.73 -0.30 16.26
C ALA A 180 -6.76 -1.45 16.19
N TYR A 181 -7.71 -1.52 17.14
CA TYR A 181 -8.79 -2.52 17.13
C TYR A 181 -9.74 -2.34 15.96
N PHE A 182 -9.93 -1.10 15.51
CA PHE A 182 -10.79 -0.76 14.39
C PHE A 182 -10.10 -0.87 13.03
N PHE A 183 -8.80 -1.15 12.98
CA PHE A 183 -8.05 -1.16 11.72
C PHE A 183 -8.66 -2.14 10.70
N PHE A 184 -8.76 -3.43 11.03
CA PHE A 184 -9.33 -4.43 10.11
C PHE A 184 -10.83 -4.22 9.82
N PRO A 185 -11.69 -3.92 10.83
CA PRO A 185 -13.08 -3.55 10.54
C PRO A 185 -13.22 -2.38 9.57
N LEU A 186 -12.36 -1.37 9.66
CA LEU A 186 -12.37 -0.23 8.74
C LEU A 186 -11.88 -0.59 7.34
N LEU A 187 -11.01 -1.60 7.19
CA LEU A 187 -10.62 -2.07 5.85
C LEU A 187 -11.80 -2.64 5.08
N LEU A 188 -12.86 -3.16 5.73
CA LEU A 188 -14.09 -3.57 5.05
C LEU A 188 -14.80 -2.39 4.36
N LEU A 189 -14.48 -1.14 4.71
CA LEU A 189 -15.02 0.04 4.05
C LEU A 189 -14.10 0.59 2.94
N GLU A 190 -12.89 0.05 2.79
CA GLU A 190 -11.91 0.59 1.85
C GLU A 190 -12.35 0.38 0.39
N GLY A 191 -12.99 -0.74 0.05
CA GLY A 191 -13.54 -0.96 -1.30
C GLY A 191 -14.50 0.16 -1.70
N LEU A 192 -15.45 0.49 -0.81
CA LEU A 192 -16.37 1.61 -1.01
C LEU A 192 -15.65 2.96 -1.08
N ASN A 193 -14.65 3.19 -0.21
CA ASN A 193 -13.86 4.42 -0.21
C ASN A 193 -13.14 4.63 -1.56
N LEU A 194 -12.60 3.57 -2.17
CA LEU A 194 -11.97 3.62 -3.50
C LEU A 194 -12.97 4.06 -4.59
N HIS A 195 -14.18 3.52 -4.59
CA HIS A 195 -15.24 3.92 -5.52
C HIS A 195 -15.67 5.37 -5.33
N VAL A 196 -15.91 5.78 -4.08
CA VAL A 196 -16.32 7.16 -3.76
C VAL A 196 -15.27 8.17 -4.23
N ASN A 197 -13.99 7.91 -3.98
CA ASN A 197 -12.92 8.80 -4.45
C ASN A 197 -12.80 8.83 -5.98
N SER A 198 -13.08 7.70 -6.63
CA SER A 198 -13.10 7.60 -8.09
C SER A 198 -14.19 8.47 -8.70
N VAL A 199 -15.42 8.34 -8.22
CA VAL A 199 -16.56 9.15 -8.67
C VAL A 199 -16.32 10.63 -8.39
N LYS A 200 -15.89 10.99 -7.17
CA LYS A 200 -15.56 12.38 -6.80
C LYS A 200 -14.50 12.99 -7.73
N THR A 201 -13.50 12.20 -8.13
CA THR A 201 -12.42 12.69 -9.01
C THR A 201 -12.91 12.95 -10.42
N VAL A 202 -13.68 12.01 -10.99
CA VAL A 202 -14.13 12.12 -12.38
C VAL A 202 -15.21 13.20 -12.53
N LEU A 203 -16.10 13.36 -11.54
CA LEU A 203 -17.11 14.44 -11.50
C LEU A 203 -16.57 15.79 -11.01
N GLY A 204 -15.40 15.81 -10.39
CA GLY A 204 -14.81 17.01 -9.81
C GLY A 204 -14.32 18.03 -10.85
N ARG A 205 -14.05 19.26 -10.39
CA ARG A 205 -13.61 20.37 -11.27
C ARG A 205 -12.15 20.27 -11.74
N ARG A 206 -11.30 19.51 -11.03
CA ARG A 206 -9.88 19.36 -11.38
C ARG A 206 -9.71 18.68 -12.73
N ARG A 207 -8.63 18.98 -13.45
CA ARG A 207 -8.32 18.34 -14.73
C ARG A 207 -8.00 16.86 -14.52
N VAL A 208 -8.70 15.99 -15.24
CA VAL A 208 -8.45 14.54 -15.29
C VAL A 208 -8.12 14.18 -16.73
N LYS A 209 -6.89 13.70 -16.98
CA LYS A 209 -6.34 13.45 -18.32
C LYS A 209 -7.28 12.61 -19.19
N TRP A 210 -7.82 11.55 -18.62
CA TRP A 210 -8.64 10.57 -19.33
C TRP A 210 -10.13 10.70 -19.04
N ARG A 211 -10.62 11.85 -18.54
CA ARG A 211 -12.04 12.02 -18.17
C ARG A 211 -13.04 11.54 -19.24
N PRO A 212 -12.87 11.83 -20.54
CA PRO A 212 -13.80 11.37 -21.57
C PRO A 212 -13.89 9.84 -21.70
N ALA A 213 -12.85 9.10 -21.31
CA ALA A 213 -12.87 7.64 -21.27
C ALA A 213 -13.27 7.13 -19.88
N GLU A 214 -12.78 7.75 -18.81
CA GLU A 214 -13.03 7.29 -17.45
C GLU A 214 -14.48 7.43 -17.01
N LEU A 215 -15.16 8.50 -17.41
CA LEU A 215 -16.57 8.71 -17.09
C LEU A 215 -17.47 7.60 -17.66
N PRO A 216 -17.49 7.34 -18.99
CA PRO A 216 -18.33 6.28 -19.53
C PRO A 216 -17.93 4.89 -19.03
N LEU A 217 -16.63 4.60 -18.84
CA LEU A 217 -16.20 3.30 -18.32
C LEU A 217 -16.66 3.08 -16.86
N LEU A 218 -16.56 4.10 -15.99
CA LEU A 218 -17.07 4.00 -14.62
C LEU A 218 -18.59 3.94 -14.59
N THR A 219 -19.28 4.71 -15.43
CA THR A 219 -20.74 4.63 -15.53
C THR A 219 -21.17 3.25 -15.99
N ALA A 220 -20.51 2.68 -17.00
CA ALA A 220 -20.77 1.32 -17.47
C ALA A 220 -20.51 0.28 -16.38
N HIS A 221 -19.42 0.43 -15.62
CA HIS A 221 -19.15 -0.44 -14.47
C HIS A 221 -20.25 -0.36 -13.42
N ILE A 222 -20.57 0.84 -12.93
CA ILE A 222 -21.55 1.03 -11.85
C ILE A 222 -22.94 0.56 -12.30
N ALA A 223 -23.38 0.97 -13.48
CA ALA A 223 -24.67 0.59 -14.02
C ALA A 223 -24.74 -0.91 -14.33
N GLY A 224 -23.69 -1.50 -14.90
CA GLY A 224 -23.62 -2.92 -15.20
C GLY A 224 -23.57 -3.79 -13.95
N TYR A 225 -22.74 -3.42 -12.96
CA TYR A 225 -22.62 -4.10 -11.68
C TYR A 225 -23.94 -4.05 -10.90
N LEU A 226 -24.54 -2.87 -10.72
CA LEU A 226 -25.82 -2.77 -10.02
C LEU A 226 -26.95 -3.44 -10.81
N GLY A 227 -26.97 -3.23 -12.13
CA GLY A 227 -27.97 -3.81 -13.02
C GLY A 227 -27.98 -5.34 -12.93
N VAL A 228 -26.84 -6.00 -13.09
CA VAL A 228 -26.78 -7.47 -13.04
C VAL A 228 -27.18 -8.03 -11.68
N LEU A 229 -26.81 -7.34 -10.58
CA LEU A 229 -27.19 -7.80 -9.24
C LEU A 229 -28.69 -7.71 -9.00
N PHE A 230 -29.31 -6.57 -9.33
CA PHE A 230 -30.75 -6.35 -9.08
C PHE A 230 -31.66 -6.99 -10.15
N LEU A 231 -31.11 -7.43 -11.29
CA LEU A 231 -31.85 -8.24 -12.27
C LEU A 231 -31.94 -9.72 -11.87
N VAL A 232 -30.92 -10.24 -11.18
CA VAL A 232 -30.81 -11.68 -10.87
C VAL A 232 -31.17 -12.01 -9.43
N LEU A 233 -30.93 -11.09 -8.49
CA LEU A 233 -31.11 -11.34 -7.06
C LEU A 233 -32.26 -10.52 -6.49
N THR A 234 -32.85 -11.01 -5.40
CA THR A 234 -33.73 -10.18 -4.56
C THR A 234 -32.97 -8.95 -4.03
N PRO A 235 -33.66 -7.84 -3.71
CA PRO A 235 -33.00 -6.65 -3.18
C PRO A 235 -32.11 -6.91 -1.96
N LEU A 236 -32.55 -7.79 -1.05
CA LEU A 236 -31.76 -8.14 0.13
C LEU A 236 -30.48 -8.92 -0.24
N GLN A 237 -30.59 -9.92 -1.11
CA GLN A 237 -29.43 -10.69 -1.56
C GLN A 237 -28.42 -9.81 -2.32
N ALA A 238 -28.89 -8.89 -3.16
CA ALA A 238 -28.03 -7.93 -3.86
C ALA A 238 -27.26 -7.02 -2.89
N LEU A 239 -27.93 -6.52 -1.84
CA LEU A 239 -27.29 -5.71 -0.80
C LEU A 239 -26.25 -6.52 0.00
N VAL A 240 -26.58 -7.76 0.39
CA VAL A 240 -25.63 -8.65 1.09
C VAL A 240 -24.45 -8.99 0.20
N PHE A 241 -24.69 -9.33 -1.07
CA PHE A 241 -23.64 -9.61 -2.05
C PHE A 241 -22.69 -8.42 -2.17
N MET A 242 -23.24 -7.21 -2.33
CA MET A 242 -22.44 -5.99 -2.43
C MET A 242 -21.64 -5.74 -1.15
N ALA A 243 -22.23 -5.89 0.03
CA ALA A 243 -21.54 -5.73 1.30
C ALA A 243 -20.38 -6.73 1.47
N VAL A 244 -20.60 -8.01 1.14
CA VAL A 244 -19.57 -9.05 1.23
C VAL A 244 -18.47 -8.82 0.19
N HIS A 245 -18.83 -8.59 -1.07
CA HIS A 245 -17.88 -8.36 -2.15
C HIS A 245 -17.00 -7.13 -1.86
N GLN A 246 -17.61 -5.98 -1.59
CA GLN A 246 -16.90 -4.72 -1.36
C GLN A 246 -16.13 -4.72 -0.04
N GLY A 247 -16.70 -5.38 0.98
CA GLY A 247 -16.05 -5.63 2.26
C GLY A 247 -14.75 -6.40 2.11
N LEU A 248 -14.84 -7.59 1.50
CA LEU A 248 -13.68 -8.46 1.31
C LEU A 248 -12.67 -7.87 0.32
N LEU A 249 -13.11 -7.12 -0.70
CA LEU A 249 -12.22 -6.40 -1.60
C LEU A 249 -11.38 -5.36 -0.83
N GLY A 250 -12.04 -4.53 -0.01
CA GLY A 250 -11.38 -3.54 0.83
C GLY A 250 -10.42 -4.17 1.83
N LEU A 251 -10.85 -5.24 2.51
CA LEU A 251 -10.02 -5.99 3.45
C LEU A 251 -8.78 -6.55 2.77
N TYR A 252 -8.94 -7.18 1.60
CA TYR A 252 -7.84 -7.82 0.91
C TYR A 252 -6.83 -6.78 0.38
N LEU A 253 -7.30 -5.72 -0.27
CA LEU A 253 -6.44 -4.64 -0.75
C LEU A 253 -5.71 -3.96 0.43
N GLY A 254 -6.42 -3.60 1.48
CA GLY A 254 -5.84 -3.01 2.68
C GLY A 254 -4.77 -3.90 3.32
N CYS A 255 -5.04 -5.21 3.40
CA CYS A 255 -4.09 -6.18 3.92
C CYS A 255 -2.88 -6.42 3.03
N SER A 256 -2.94 -6.01 1.76
CA SER A 256 -1.84 -6.17 0.81
C SER A 256 -0.86 -5.00 0.84
N PHE A 257 -1.35 -3.78 1.05
CA PHE A 257 -0.53 -2.57 1.05
C PHE A 257 0.03 -2.22 2.42
N ALA A 258 -0.78 -2.36 3.48
CA ALA A 258 -0.43 -1.86 4.80
C ALA A 258 0.82 -2.51 5.43
N PRO A 259 1.06 -3.84 5.32
CA PRO A 259 2.23 -4.47 5.95
C PRO A 259 3.55 -3.78 5.56
N ASN A 260 3.66 -3.33 4.32
CA ASN A 260 4.94 -2.95 3.75
C ASN A 260 5.43 -1.53 4.09
N HIS A 261 4.59 -0.66 4.66
CA HIS A 261 5.00 0.70 5.04
C HIS A 261 4.31 1.24 6.30
N LYS A 262 3.22 0.61 6.79
CA LYS A 262 2.59 1.06 8.04
C LYS A 262 3.44 0.67 9.24
N GLY A 263 3.62 1.62 10.16
CA GLY A 263 4.51 1.49 11.31
C GLY A 263 6.00 1.51 10.96
N MET A 264 6.37 1.90 9.73
CA MET A 264 7.75 2.29 9.40
C MET A 264 7.98 3.76 9.81
N PRO A 265 9.24 4.22 9.88
CA PRO A 265 9.57 5.61 10.14
C PRO A 265 8.75 6.57 9.27
N ILE A 266 8.18 7.59 9.91
CA ILE A 266 7.51 8.71 9.26
C ILE A 266 8.48 9.88 9.27
N LEU A 267 8.79 10.40 8.09
CA LEU A 267 9.67 11.53 7.89
C LEU A 267 8.88 12.83 8.09
N ALA A 268 9.51 13.82 8.74
CA ALA A 268 9.00 15.18 8.76
C ALA A 268 8.99 15.79 7.36
N ALA A 269 8.16 16.80 7.14
CA ALA A 269 8.01 17.45 5.83
C ALA A 269 9.32 18.07 5.31
N ASP A 270 10.20 18.53 6.20
CA ASP A 270 11.49 19.16 5.91
C ASP A 270 12.68 18.18 5.96
N ALA A 271 12.42 16.87 6.15
CA ALA A 271 13.46 15.87 6.28
C ALA A 271 14.29 15.74 4.98
N LYS A 272 15.58 16.07 5.08
CA LYS A 272 16.55 15.96 3.99
C LYS A 272 17.19 14.56 3.98
N LEU A 273 16.49 13.61 3.37
CA LEU A 273 17.05 12.30 3.00
C LEU A 273 17.20 12.21 1.48
N ASP A 274 18.30 11.60 1.04
CA ASP A 274 18.46 11.21 -0.36
C ASP A 274 17.41 10.18 -0.79
N TYR A 275 17.24 10.02 -2.10
CA TYR A 275 16.20 9.14 -2.65
C TYR A 275 16.37 7.69 -2.19
N LEU A 276 17.59 7.13 -2.16
CA LEU A 276 17.82 5.74 -1.77
C LEU A 276 17.38 5.52 -0.32
N ARG A 277 17.93 6.32 0.61
CA ARG A 277 17.62 6.19 2.05
C ARG A 277 16.14 6.45 2.32
N ARG A 278 15.50 7.41 1.65
CA ARG A 278 14.05 7.64 1.78
C ARG A 278 13.26 6.41 1.40
N GLN A 279 13.49 5.82 0.23
CA GLN A 279 12.71 4.67 -0.24
C GLN A 279 12.93 3.43 0.64
N VAL A 280 14.18 3.17 1.06
CA VAL A 280 14.55 2.00 1.87
C VAL A 280 14.05 2.13 3.31
N LEU A 281 14.37 3.22 4.01
CA LEU A 281 14.13 3.35 5.44
C LEU A 281 12.65 3.52 5.81
N THR A 282 11.82 3.98 4.85
CA THR A 282 10.38 4.17 5.06
C THR A 282 9.54 2.95 4.66
N SER A 283 10.17 1.90 4.14
CA SER A 283 9.50 0.71 3.63
C SER A 283 10.07 -0.56 4.30
N ARG A 284 9.34 -1.67 4.21
CA ARG A 284 9.81 -2.98 4.62
C ARG A 284 9.37 -4.04 3.62
N ASN A 285 10.14 -5.12 3.59
CA ASN A 285 9.77 -6.34 2.88
C ASN A 285 9.13 -7.37 3.81
N VAL A 286 8.29 -8.21 3.21
CA VAL A 286 7.59 -9.33 3.86
C VAL A 286 8.03 -10.65 3.21
N ARG A 287 8.55 -11.57 4.04
CA ARG A 287 8.95 -12.91 3.61
C ARG A 287 7.73 -13.83 3.46
N GLY A 288 7.80 -14.77 2.51
CA GLY A 288 6.82 -15.86 2.44
C GLY A 288 6.70 -16.64 1.12
N GLY A 289 7.64 -16.44 0.18
CA GLY A 289 7.71 -17.23 -1.05
C GLY A 289 6.49 -17.03 -1.98
N TRP A 290 6.30 -17.96 -2.92
CA TRP A 290 5.36 -17.79 -4.04
C TRP A 290 3.91 -17.53 -3.61
N PHE A 291 3.49 -18.12 -2.48
CA PHE A 291 2.13 -17.93 -1.95
C PHE A 291 1.94 -16.49 -1.50
N ILE A 292 2.86 -15.96 -0.69
CA ILE A 292 2.81 -14.56 -0.24
C ILE A 292 3.05 -13.59 -1.40
N ASP A 293 3.94 -13.93 -2.34
CA ASP A 293 4.16 -13.14 -3.56
C ASP A 293 2.85 -13.00 -4.37
N THR A 294 2.04 -14.06 -4.42
CA THR A 294 0.74 -14.05 -5.11
C THR A 294 -0.31 -13.30 -4.32
N LEU A 295 -0.39 -13.58 -3.01
CA LEU A 295 -1.36 -12.98 -2.09
C LEU A 295 -1.19 -11.46 -2.04
N LEU A 296 0.02 -10.96 -1.86
CA LEU A 296 0.31 -9.52 -1.74
C LEU A 296 0.61 -8.85 -3.09
N GLY A 297 0.42 -9.57 -4.20
CA GLY A 297 0.63 -9.01 -5.53
C GLY A 297 2.07 -8.56 -5.80
N GLY A 298 3.07 -9.21 -5.18
CA GLY A 298 4.50 -8.88 -5.28
C GLY A 298 4.93 -7.67 -4.46
N LEU A 299 3.98 -7.00 -3.77
CA LEU A 299 4.25 -5.83 -2.93
C LEU A 299 4.93 -6.17 -1.62
N ASN A 300 5.06 -7.46 -1.32
CA ASN A 300 5.94 -7.94 -0.27
C ASN A 300 7.43 -7.62 -0.52
N TYR A 301 7.78 -7.19 -1.74
CA TYR A 301 9.08 -6.62 -2.10
C TYR A 301 8.99 -5.09 -2.30
N GLN A 302 8.47 -4.40 -1.29
CA GLN A 302 8.16 -2.98 -1.36
C GLN A 302 9.39 -2.09 -1.51
N ILE A 303 10.51 -2.45 -0.88
CA ILE A 303 11.75 -1.66 -0.98
C ILE A 303 12.21 -1.60 -2.44
N GLU A 304 12.27 -2.73 -3.12
CA GLU A 304 12.64 -2.82 -4.54
C GLU A 304 11.61 -2.13 -5.43
N HIS A 305 10.32 -2.29 -5.10
CA HIS A 305 9.23 -1.63 -5.81
C HIS A 305 9.32 -0.11 -5.74
N HIS A 306 9.62 0.45 -4.57
CA HIS A 306 9.78 1.89 -4.36
C HIS A 306 11.02 2.45 -5.06
N LEU A 307 12.13 1.71 -5.05
CA LEU A 307 13.36 2.09 -5.74
C LEU A 307 13.22 2.00 -7.27
N PHE A 308 12.45 1.03 -7.77
CA PHE A 308 12.32 0.72 -9.18
C PHE A 308 10.87 0.40 -9.56
N PRO A 309 9.94 1.37 -9.51
CA PRO A 309 8.52 1.11 -9.75
C PRO A 309 8.25 0.48 -11.11
N SER A 310 9.04 0.81 -12.13
CA SER A 310 8.92 0.23 -13.48
C SER A 310 9.44 -1.20 -13.64
N MET A 311 10.05 -1.78 -12.61
CA MET A 311 10.54 -3.15 -12.58
C MET A 311 9.38 -4.14 -12.65
N PRO A 312 9.38 -5.10 -13.59
CA PRO A 312 8.36 -6.14 -13.62
C PRO A 312 8.33 -6.96 -12.34
N ARG A 313 7.13 -7.15 -11.80
CA ARG A 313 6.88 -7.88 -10.55
C ARG A 313 7.70 -9.17 -10.31
N PRO A 314 7.83 -10.12 -11.26
CA PRO A 314 8.60 -11.34 -11.01
C PRO A 314 10.12 -11.09 -10.82
N ASN A 315 10.63 -9.93 -11.23
CA ASN A 315 12.03 -9.56 -11.00
C ASN A 315 12.26 -8.95 -9.60
N LEU A 316 11.23 -8.52 -8.88
CA LEU A 316 11.39 -7.89 -7.54
C LEU A 316 12.09 -8.84 -6.56
N ARG A 317 11.69 -10.12 -6.53
CA ARG A 317 12.36 -11.15 -5.72
C ARG A 317 13.84 -11.31 -6.05
N ARG A 318 14.21 -11.16 -7.33
CA ARG A 318 15.62 -11.23 -7.76
C ARG A 318 16.38 -9.97 -7.36
N ALA A 319 15.75 -8.81 -7.54
CA ALA A 319 16.31 -7.52 -7.16
C ALA A 319 16.58 -7.42 -5.66
N ARG A 320 15.73 -8.03 -4.81
CA ARG A 320 15.90 -8.09 -3.36
C ARG A 320 17.31 -8.46 -2.93
N THR A 321 17.88 -9.51 -3.51
CA THR A 321 19.22 -10.00 -3.10
C THR A 321 20.29 -8.95 -3.41
N LEU A 322 20.18 -8.29 -4.56
CA LEU A 322 21.10 -7.24 -5.00
C LEU A 322 20.95 -5.98 -4.13
N VAL A 323 19.71 -5.52 -3.91
CA VAL A 323 19.43 -4.33 -3.10
C VAL A 323 19.81 -4.53 -1.64
N HIS A 324 19.49 -5.68 -1.05
CA HIS A 324 19.87 -6.00 0.34
C HIS A 324 21.39 -5.98 0.52
N ARG A 325 22.14 -6.59 -0.41
CA ARG A 325 23.61 -6.56 -0.38
C ARG A 325 24.14 -5.13 -0.52
N PHE A 326 23.61 -4.37 -1.48
CA PHE A 326 24.02 -2.97 -1.69
C PHE A 326 23.77 -2.12 -0.44
N CYS A 327 22.60 -2.26 0.19
CA CYS A 327 22.28 -1.58 1.44
C CYS A 327 23.27 -1.94 2.57
N ALA A 328 23.65 -3.22 2.70
CA ALA A 328 24.64 -3.64 3.68
C ALA A 328 26.03 -3.03 3.43
N GLU A 329 26.47 -2.98 2.17
CA GLU A 329 27.75 -2.37 1.77
C GLU A 329 27.80 -0.86 2.05
N HIS A 330 26.65 -0.16 2.01
CA HIS A 330 26.56 1.29 2.19
C HIS A 330 25.97 1.72 3.55
N GLY A 331 25.83 0.79 4.49
CA GLY A 331 25.33 1.07 5.83
C GLY A 331 23.89 1.61 5.88
N VAL A 332 23.02 1.15 4.97
CA VAL A 332 21.59 1.50 4.94
C VAL A 332 20.77 0.37 5.55
N ASP A 333 20.00 0.66 6.60
CA ASP A 333 19.17 -0.33 7.28
C ASP A 333 18.07 -0.88 6.36
N TYR A 334 18.20 -2.13 5.96
CA TYR A 334 17.22 -2.83 5.14
C TYR A 334 16.25 -3.63 6.02
N CYS A 335 14.98 -3.22 6.06
CA CYS A 335 13.97 -3.86 6.90
C CYS A 335 13.25 -5.00 6.18
N GLU A 336 13.38 -6.22 6.71
CA GLU A 336 12.62 -7.38 6.24
C GLU A 336 12.08 -8.23 7.40
N THR A 337 10.83 -8.66 7.30
CA THR A 337 10.16 -9.36 8.39
C THR A 337 9.15 -10.41 7.91
N SER A 338 8.50 -11.10 8.85
CA SER A 338 7.36 -11.98 8.56
C SER A 338 6.06 -11.16 8.46
N LEU A 339 5.04 -11.66 7.77
CA LEU A 339 3.75 -10.97 7.67
C LEU A 339 3.12 -10.71 9.06
N PHE A 340 3.24 -11.67 9.97
CA PHE A 340 2.73 -11.53 11.33
C PHE A 340 3.44 -10.41 12.10
N THR A 341 4.78 -10.41 12.08
CA THR A 341 5.57 -9.36 12.74
C THR A 341 5.31 -7.99 12.13
N SER A 342 5.13 -7.91 10.81
CA SER A 342 4.75 -6.70 10.10
C SER A 342 3.43 -6.12 10.62
N TRP A 343 2.42 -6.96 10.84
CA TRP A 343 1.15 -6.55 11.43
C TRP A 343 1.29 -6.12 12.89
N ALA A 344 2.06 -6.87 13.68
CA ALA A 344 2.34 -6.50 15.07
C ALA A 344 2.99 -5.10 15.16
N GLN A 345 3.90 -4.78 14.24
CA GLN A 345 4.54 -3.46 14.14
C GLN A 345 3.54 -2.37 13.72
N ALA A 346 2.70 -2.61 12.72
CA ALA A 346 1.69 -1.66 12.26
C ALA A 346 0.64 -1.34 13.34
N LEU A 347 0.09 -2.37 14.00
CA LEU A 347 -0.88 -2.21 15.08
C LEU A 347 -0.24 -1.61 16.34
N GLY A 348 0.99 -2.03 16.66
CA GLY A 348 1.79 -1.45 17.74
C GLY A 348 2.03 0.04 17.54
N HIS A 349 2.31 0.47 16.31
CA HIS A 349 2.43 1.89 15.95
C HIS A 349 1.13 2.66 16.20
N LEU A 350 -0.01 2.14 15.72
CA LEU A 350 -1.33 2.76 15.94
C LEU A 350 -1.68 2.88 17.42
N ASN A 351 -1.35 1.86 18.21
CA ASN A 351 -1.50 1.88 19.67
C ASN A 351 -0.61 2.95 20.30
N LYS A 352 0.68 3.03 19.94
CA LYS A 352 1.60 4.07 20.45
C LYS A 352 1.09 5.48 20.15
N VAL A 353 0.63 5.73 18.92
CA VAL A 353 0.05 7.03 18.53
C VAL A 353 -1.22 7.33 19.34
N GLY A 354 -2.08 6.33 19.56
CA GLY A 354 -3.27 6.46 20.39
C GLY A 354 -2.96 6.77 21.87
N SER A 355 -1.97 6.07 22.45
CA SER A 355 -1.55 6.21 23.84
C SER A 355 -0.80 7.51 24.12
N ALA A 356 0.07 7.96 23.20
CA ALA A 356 0.79 9.22 23.34
C ALA A 356 -0.16 10.42 23.52
N ARG A 357 -1.34 10.39 22.90
CA ARG A 357 -2.40 11.38 23.16
C ARG A 357 -2.98 11.26 24.57
N ALA A 358 -3.21 10.03 25.06
CA ALA A 358 -3.85 9.80 26.35
C ALA A 358 -2.99 10.30 27.52
N GLN A 359 -1.68 10.06 27.47
CA GLN A 359 -0.74 10.49 28.51
C GLN A 359 -0.62 12.02 28.60
N LEU A 360 -0.66 12.73 27.47
CA LEU A 360 -0.61 14.19 27.46
C LEU A 360 -1.92 14.84 27.92
N GLY A 361 -3.06 14.18 27.73
CA GLY A 361 -4.34 14.64 28.27
C GLY A 361 -4.47 14.48 29.79
N ALA A 362 -3.65 13.62 30.41
CA ALA A 362 -3.60 13.41 31.86
C ALA A 362 -2.57 14.33 32.56
N ALA A 363 -1.68 14.98 31.80
CA ALA A 363 -0.65 15.88 32.33
C ALA A 363 -1.03 17.38 32.24
N GLY A 364 -2.22 17.70 31.68
CA GLY A 364 -2.69 19.07 31.45
C GLY A 364 -4.09 19.36 32.01
N GLY A 365 -4.60 18.49 32.88
CA GLY A 365 -5.76 18.71 33.73
C GLY A 365 -5.36 18.38 35.16
#